data_AF-A0A533WN52-F1
#
_entry.id   AF-A0A533WN52-F1
#
_cell.length_a   1.000
_cell.length_b   1.000
_cell.length_c   1.000
_cell.angle_alpha   90.00
_cell.angle_beta   90.00
_cell.angle_gamma   90.00
#
_symmetry.space_group_name_H-M   'P 1'
#
loop_
_entity.id
_entity.type
_entity.pdbx_description
1 polymer ?
#
loop_
_entity_poly.entity_id
_entity_poly.type
_entity_poly.pdbx_seq_one_letter_code
_entity_poly.pdbx_strand_id
1 'polypeptide(L)'
;MQSWQFSSTANASATKIAPHKNTVSSEPIPGGYLQENVNDTNKLTALSISVWVKPDYSQGSPEFTVISKYNSFILSINNIIPATQIAKFSVFNGIKWYTVESTTQIPQQWTHLASTFNGTAICLYVNEKMESCNPLPETLISVRGDLTITKLNNLTSDSDIVIGAYVNPVRENVSNQFNGLVDAVKLYDTPLQPPQVSEIFNENKQKYQDYKEPDSFATDTLSAILP
;
A
#
# COMPACT_ATOMS: atom_id res chain seq x y z
N MET A 1 15.80 0.70 12.90
CA MET A 1 14.60 0.71 12.04
C MET A 1 14.63 -0.56 11.22
N GLN A 2 13.61 -1.40 11.32
CA GLN A 2 13.52 -2.65 10.57
C GLN A 2 12.71 -2.39 9.29
N SER A 3 13.21 -2.84 8.14
CA SER A 3 12.49 -2.79 6.87
C SER A 3 12.38 -4.21 6.33
N TRP A 4 11.17 -4.77 6.30
CA TRP A 4 10.95 -6.09 5.73
C TRP A 4 11.25 -6.07 4.22
N GLN A 5 12.02 -7.05 3.78
CA GLN A 5 12.41 -7.24 2.39
C GLN A 5 11.46 -8.23 1.74
N PHE A 6 10.60 -7.75 0.84
CA PHE A 6 9.63 -8.63 0.19
C PHE A 6 10.33 -9.64 -0.76
N SER A 7 9.87 -10.89 -0.73
CA SER A 7 10.38 -12.04 -1.46
C SER A 7 9.26 -12.78 -2.20
N SER A 8 9.37 -12.88 -3.53
CA SER A 8 8.22 -13.21 -4.39
C SER A 8 7.97 -14.71 -4.60
N THR A 9 6.79 -15.19 -4.24
CA THR A 9 6.10 -16.26 -4.98
C THR A 9 5.04 -15.64 -5.90
N ALA A 10 5.38 -15.47 -7.19
CA ALA A 10 4.55 -14.72 -8.13
C ALA A 10 3.38 -15.54 -8.71
N ASN A 11 2.18 -14.96 -8.73
CA ASN A 11 1.02 -15.39 -9.52
C ASN A 11 0.69 -14.32 -10.58
N ALA A 12 0.16 -14.70 -11.74
CA ALA A 12 0.16 -13.84 -12.95
C ALA A 12 -1.03 -12.83 -13.08
N SER A 13 -0.80 -11.70 -13.79
CA SER A 13 -1.77 -10.77 -14.45
C SER A 13 -0.99 -9.63 -15.17
N ALA A 14 -1.30 -8.33 -15.01
CA ALA A 14 -0.44 -7.18 -15.39
C ALA A 14 -0.43 -6.03 -14.35
N THR A 15 0.68 -5.80 -13.62
CA THR A 15 0.86 -4.79 -12.54
C THR A 15 2.36 -4.75 -12.15
N LYS A 16 3.07 -3.62 -12.38
CA LYS A 16 4.56 -3.65 -12.51
C LYS A 16 5.34 -3.07 -11.32
N ILE A 17 6.42 -3.75 -10.91
CA ILE A 17 7.42 -3.30 -9.91
C ILE A 17 8.76 -2.96 -10.58
N ALA A 18 9.43 -1.89 -10.16
CA ALA A 18 10.72 -1.50 -10.72
C ALA A 18 11.87 -2.39 -10.19
N PRO A 19 12.87 -2.75 -11.02
CA PRO A 19 13.94 -3.63 -10.58
C PRO A 19 15.00 -2.95 -9.69
N HIS A 20 15.57 -3.79 -8.82
CA HIS A 20 16.98 -3.81 -8.38
C HIS A 20 17.40 -3.20 -7.01
N LYS A 21 18.09 -4.05 -6.23
CA LYS A 21 19.17 -3.75 -5.26
C LYS A 21 18.87 -2.81 -4.07
N ASN A 22 17.68 -2.92 -3.47
CA ASN A 22 17.53 -3.20 -2.02
C ASN A 22 16.10 -3.68 -1.72
N THR A 23 15.65 -4.58 -2.58
CA THR A 23 14.32 -5.20 -2.66
C THR A 23 14.47 -6.47 -3.53
N VAL A 24 13.88 -7.60 -3.14
CA VAL A 24 13.87 -8.81 -3.99
C VAL A 24 12.64 -8.79 -4.90
N SER A 25 12.65 -7.84 -5.83
CA SER A 25 11.90 -7.93 -7.07
C SER A 25 12.74 -7.31 -8.19
N SER A 26 12.99 -8.09 -9.23
CA SER A 26 13.78 -7.66 -10.38
C SER A 26 13.07 -7.98 -11.68
N GLU A 27 11.81 -7.55 -11.83
CA GLU A 27 11.17 -7.36 -13.14
C GLU A 27 9.86 -6.56 -13.02
N PRO A 28 9.50 -5.75 -14.04
CA PRO A 28 8.20 -5.10 -14.14
C PRO A 28 7.07 -6.14 -14.36
N ILE A 29 6.55 -6.65 -13.24
CA ILE A 29 5.69 -7.85 -13.19
C ILE A 29 4.46 -7.83 -14.11
N PRO A 30 4.18 -8.98 -14.73
CA PRO A 30 2.84 -9.46 -15.06
C PRO A 30 2.37 -10.52 -14.02
N GLY A 31 1.93 -10.19 -12.79
CA GLY A 31 1.52 -8.88 -12.26
C GLY A 31 0.04 -8.87 -11.88
N GLY A 32 -0.49 -9.79 -11.09
CA GLY A 32 0.18 -10.33 -9.93
C GLY A 32 0.25 -9.26 -8.87
N TYR A 33 -0.56 -9.42 -7.83
CA TYR A 33 -0.18 -8.89 -6.53
C TYR A 33 1.05 -9.65 -6.05
N LEU A 34 1.90 -9.02 -5.23
CA LEU A 34 2.77 -9.78 -4.34
C LEU A 34 1.97 -10.16 -3.10
N GLN A 35 2.20 -11.34 -2.56
CA GLN A 35 1.64 -11.80 -1.28
C GLN A 35 2.76 -12.43 -0.45
N GLU A 36 2.86 -12.08 0.83
CA GLU A 36 3.95 -12.57 1.69
C GLU A 36 3.59 -12.69 3.17
N ASN A 37 4.07 -13.79 3.77
CA ASN A 37 3.85 -14.15 5.16
C ASN A 37 4.87 -13.48 6.09
N VAL A 38 4.59 -12.25 6.51
CA VAL A 38 5.44 -11.48 7.44
C VAL A 38 4.88 -11.55 8.86
N ASN A 39 5.21 -12.61 9.60
CA ASN A 39 4.61 -12.91 10.91
C ASN A 39 4.82 -11.81 11.98
N ASP A 40 5.89 -11.03 11.90
CA ASP A 40 6.11 -9.86 12.75
C ASP A 40 4.94 -8.84 12.68
N THR A 41 4.21 -8.82 11.56
CA THR A 41 3.05 -7.93 11.36
C THR A 41 1.72 -8.51 11.85
N ASN A 42 1.69 -9.72 12.42
CA ASN A 42 0.45 -10.34 12.86
C ASN A 42 -0.14 -9.67 14.12
N LYS A 43 0.67 -8.89 14.85
CA LYS A 43 0.22 -8.02 15.95
C LYS A 43 1.02 -6.72 15.99
N LEU A 44 0.41 -5.62 15.57
CA LEU A 44 1.05 -4.30 15.46
C LEU A 44 0.40 -3.28 16.40
N THR A 45 1.14 -2.77 17.38
CA THR A 45 0.72 -1.64 18.26
C THR A 45 0.79 -0.29 17.53
N ALA A 46 1.71 -0.16 16.58
CA ALA A 46 1.80 0.91 15.62
C ALA A 46 2.20 0.35 14.24
N LEU A 47 1.91 1.11 13.19
CA LEU A 47 2.23 0.77 11.82
C LEU A 47 2.55 2.06 11.07
N SER A 48 3.57 2.04 10.21
CA SER A 48 3.66 3.00 9.11
C SER A 48 3.87 2.29 7.78
N ILE A 49 3.31 2.86 6.74
CA ILE A 49 3.49 2.46 5.35
C ILE A 49 4.10 3.64 4.60
N SER A 50 5.05 3.38 3.72
CA SER A 50 5.62 4.31 2.74
C SER A 50 5.65 3.59 1.40
N VAL A 51 5.16 4.20 0.33
CA VAL A 51 5.13 3.59 -1.00
C VAL A 51 5.10 4.66 -2.08
N TRP A 52 5.76 4.39 -3.20
CA TRP A 52 5.61 5.17 -4.41
C TRP A 52 4.65 4.46 -5.36
N VAL A 53 3.70 5.22 -5.92
CA VAL A 53 2.67 4.73 -6.83
C VAL A 53 2.60 5.57 -8.09
N LYS A 54 2.31 4.94 -9.23
CA LYS A 54 1.87 5.60 -10.46
C LYS A 54 0.62 4.88 -10.98
N PRO A 55 -0.58 5.30 -10.57
CA PRO A 55 -1.83 4.66 -10.98
C PRO A 55 -2.08 4.79 -12.48
N ASP A 56 -2.73 3.79 -13.07
CA ASP A 56 -3.41 3.90 -14.35
C ASP A 56 -4.93 3.72 -14.18
N TYR A 57 -5.66 4.82 -14.29
CA TYR A 57 -7.12 4.84 -14.19
C TYR A 57 -7.84 4.43 -15.49
N SER A 58 -7.10 4.09 -16.57
CA SER A 58 -7.70 3.76 -17.86
C SER A 58 -8.63 2.54 -17.81
N GLN A 59 -8.32 1.58 -16.95
CA GLN A 59 -9.01 0.29 -16.75
C GLN A 59 -8.86 -0.18 -15.29
N GLY A 60 -9.53 -1.26 -14.92
CA GLY A 60 -9.31 -1.99 -13.66
C GLY A 60 -10.47 -1.91 -12.66
N SER A 61 -10.16 -2.13 -11.38
CA SER A 61 -11.15 -2.15 -10.30
C SER A 61 -11.69 -0.73 -9.98
N PRO A 62 -12.90 -0.61 -9.37
CA PRO A 62 -13.43 0.68 -8.94
C PRO A 62 -12.62 1.36 -7.81
N GLU A 63 -11.87 0.56 -7.06
CA GLU A 63 -10.88 0.97 -6.07
C GLU A 63 -9.61 0.12 -6.28
N PHE A 64 -8.45 0.74 -6.21
CA PHE A 64 -7.14 0.11 -6.36
C PHE A 64 -6.48 -0.07 -4.99
N THR A 65 -6.24 -1.30 -4.55
CA THR A 65 -5.49 -1.57 -3.31
C THR A 65 -3.99 -1.53 -3.58
N VAL A 66 -3.32 -0.49 -3.08
CA VAL A 66 -1.86 -0.35 -3.15
C VAL A 66 -1.19 -1.43 -2.30
N ILE A 67 -1.64 -1.56 -1.05
CA ILE A 67 -1.17 -2.59 -0.12
C ILE A 67 -2.24 -2.86 0.94
N SER A 68 -2.38 -4.12 1.35
CA SER A 68 -3.31 -4.53 2.42
C SER A 68 -2.77 -5.70 3.25
N LYS A 69 -3.41 -5.95 4.39
CA LYS A 69 -3.35 -7.20 5.16
C LYS A 69 -4.79 -7.51 5.60
N TYR A 70 -5.31 -8.66 5.18
CA TYR A 70 -6.75 -8.99 5.34
C TYR A 70 -7.21 -8.85 6.80
N ASN A 71 -8.37 -8.21 7.01
CA ASN A 71 -8.90 -7.85 8.32
C ASN A 71 -7.92 -7.10 9.27
N SER A 72 -6.97 -6.32 8.72
CA SER A 72 -6.00 -5.55 9.51
C SER A 72 -5.85 -4.11 9.00
N PHE A 73 -5.34 -3.93 7.78
CA PHE A 73 -5.16 -2.60 7.18
C PHE A 73 -5.30 -2.62 5.65
N ILE A 74 -5.64 -1.48 5.05
CA ILE A 74 -5.68 -1.25 3.60
C ILE A 74 -5.17 0.18 3.33
N LEU A 75 -4.22 0.33 2.41
CA LEU A 75 -3.92 1.57 1.71
C LEU A 75 -4.38 1.40 0.25
N SER A 76 -5.28 2.27 -0.20
CA SER A 76 -5.93 2.19 -1.50
C SER A 76 -6.13 3.56 -2.15
N ILE A 77 -6.59 3.56 -3.40
CA ILE A 77 -6.95 4.76 -4.16
C ILE A 77 -8.30 4.51 -4.85
N ASN A 78 -9.24 5.45 -4.73
CA ASN A 78 -10.49 5.38 -5.49
C ASN A 78 -10.19 5.57 -6.98
N ASN A 79 -10.65 4.66 -7.85
CA ASN A 79 -10.57 4.86 -9.30
C ASN A 79 -11.80 5.65 -9.77
N ILE A 80 -12.95 4.96 -9.89
CA ILE A 80 -14.23 5.55 -10.34
C ILE A 80 -15.24 5.81 -9.21
N ILE A 81 -14.95 5.38 -7.98
CA ILE A 81 -15.77 5.68 -6.80
C ILE A 81 -15.62 7.17 -6.44
N PRO A 82 -16.70 7.95 -6.27
CA PRO A 82 -16.63 9.32 -5.78
C PRO A 82 -16.26 9.38 -4.27
N ALA A 83 -15.39 10.27 -3.80
CA ALA A 83 -14.54 11.17 -4.59
C ALA A 83 -13.49 10.37 -5.37
N THR A 84 -13.31 10.68 -6.66
CA THR A 84 -12.41 9.90 -7.53
C THR A 84 -10.95 10.30 -7.32
N GLN A 85 -10.04 9.34 -7.53
CA GLN A 85 -8.59 9.51 -7.49
C GLN A 85 -8.00 9.94 -6.13
N ILE A 86 -8.77 9.99 -5.04
CA ILE A 86 -8.21 10.17 -3.69
C ILE A 86 -7.60 8.87 -3.15
N ALA A 87 -6.52 9.00 -2.38
CA ALA A 87 -5.96 7.91 -1.58
C ALA A 87 -6.77 7.73 -0.28
N LYS A 88 -6.84 6.50 0.22
CA LYS A 88 -7.50 6.14 1.48
C LYS A 88 -6.58 5.22 2.28
N PHE A 89 -6.41 5.49 3.57
CA PHE A 89 -5.80 4.54 4.51
C PHE A 89 -6.82 4.12 5.55
N SER A 90 -6.99 2.81 5.73
CA SER A 90 -7.97 2.23 6.62
C SER A 90 -7.38 1.16 7.54
N VAL A 91 -7.85 1.11 8.78
CA VAL A 91 -7.50 0.07 9.77
C VAL A 91 -8.76 -0.59 10.34
N PHE A 92 -8.68 -1.89 10.64
CA PHE A 92 -9.79 -2.68 11.18
C PHE A 92 -9.61 -2.93 12.68
N ASN A 93 -10.67 -2.79 13.48
CA ASN A 93 -10.64 -3.02 14.93
C ASN A 93 -11.24 -4.36 15.39
N GLY A 94 -11.49 -5.30 14.47
CA GLY A 94 -12.24 -6.53 14.74
C GLY A 94 -13.76 -6.40 14.55
N ILE A 95 -14.30 -5.17 14.50
CA ILE A 95 -15.75 -4.89 14.37
C ILE A 95 -16.04 -4.04 13.12
N LYS A 96 -15.26 -2.98 12.89
CA LYS A 96 -15.42 -2.06 11.76
C LYS A 96 -14.07 -1.49 11.30
N TRP A 97 -14.10 -0.91 10.10
CA TRP A 97 -13.01 -0.11 9.55
C TRP A 97 -13.09 1.35 10.03
N TYR A 98 -11.93 1.97 10.17
CA TYR A 98 -11.74 3.41 10.34
C TYR A 98 -10.84 3.90 9.22
N THR A 99 -11.16 5.05 8.62
CA THR A 99 -10.52 5.53 7.38
C THR A 99 -10.11 7.00 7.49
N VAL A 100 -8.98 7.34 6.86
CA VAL A 100 -8.60 8.70 6.45
C VAL A 100 -8.44 8.74 4.93
N GLU A 101 -8.76 9.89 4.34
CA GLU A 101 -8.77 10.13 2.90
C GLU A 101 -7.87 11.33 2.56
N SER A 102 -7.28 11.36 1.36
CA SER A 102 -6.50 12.52 0.91
C SER A 102 -7.42 13.68 0.50
N THR A 103 -6.93 14.90 0.68
CA THR A 103 -7.62 16.13 0.24
C THR A 103 -7.37 16.44 -1.24
N THR A 104 -6.29 15.90 -1.78
CA THR A 104 -5.85 16.01 -3.17
C THR A 104 -6.06 14.69 -3.91
N GLN A 105 -6.23 14.79 -5.23
CA GLN A 105 -6.28 13.64 -6.13
C GLN A 105 -4.85 13.18 -6.49
N ILE A 106 -4.66 11.87 -6.56
CA ILE A 106 -3.40 11.23 -6.93
C ILE A 106 -3.33 11.14 -8.47
N PRO A 107 -2.43 11.87 -9.13
CA PRO A 107 -2.34 11.88 -10.59
C PRO A 107 -1.81 10.55 -11.15
N GLN A 108 -1.88 10.37 -12.47
CA GLN A 108 -1.20 9.27 -13.21
C GLN A 108 0.32 9.50 -13.34
N GLN A 109 0.94 10.00 -12.27
CA GLN A 109 2.36 10.33 -12.14
C GLN A 109 2.88 9.75 -10.83
N TRP A 110 4.19 9.52 -10.74
CA TRP A 110 4.80 9.01 -9.52
C TRP A 110 4.51 9.92 -8.33
N THR A 111 3.76 9.39 -7.37
CA THR A 111 3.35 10.06 -6.15
C THR A 111 3.74 9.19 -4.97
N HIS A 112 4.33 9.79 -3.94
CA HIS A 112 4.58 9.08 -2.69
C HIS A 112 3.32 9.14 -1.82
N LEU A 113 2.93 8.00 -1.28
CA LEU A 113 1.91 7.87 -0.25
C LEU A 113 2.57 7.32 1.00
N ALA A 114 2.34 7.98 2.14
CA ALA A 114 2.69 7.41 3.44
C ALA A 114 1.48 7.47 4.36
N SER A 115 1.32 6.46 5.20
CA SER A 115 0.26 6.42 6.21
C SER A 115 0.80 5.90 7.54
N THR A 116 0.17 6.32 8.63
CA THR A 116 0.60 5.96 9.98
C THR A 116 -0.59 5.60 10.87
N PHE A 117 -0.37 4.66 11.78
CA PHE A 117 -1.24 4.25 12.87
C PHE A 117 -0.39 4.16 14.14
N ASN A 118 -0.88 4.70 15.26
CA ASN A 118 -0.13 4.78 16.52
C ASN A 118 -0.95 4.34 17.75
N GLY A 119 -2.02 3.56 17.54
CA GLY A 119 -2.98 3.17 18.59
C GLY A 119 -3.95 4.28 19.06
N THR A 120 -3.81 5.52 18.57
CA THR A 120 -4.68 6.65 18.97
C THR A 120 -5.28 7.43 17.80
N ALA A 121 -4.63 7.40 16.64
CA ALA A 121 -5.03 8.06 15.40
C ALA A 121 -4.56 7.27 14.18
N ILE A 122 -5.10 7.62 13.02
CA ILE A 122 -4.57 7.25 11.71
C ILE A 122 -4.31 8.53 10.89
N CYS A 123 -3.14 8.64 10.28
CA CYS A 123 -2.78 9.75 9.40
C CYS A 123 -2.46 9.28 7.97
N LEU A 124 -2.64 10.16 6.99
CA LEU A 124 -2.32 9.97 5.58
C LEU A 124 -1.58 11.20 5.03
N TYR A 125 -0.50 10.94 4.29
CA TYR A 125 0.38 11.91 3.68
C TYR A 125 0.42 11.68 2.16
N VAL A 126 0.44 12.78 1.40
CA VAL A 126 0.70 12.78 -0.05
C VAL A 126 1.99 13.56 -0.28
N ASN A 127 2.95 12.91 -0.95
CA ASN A 127 4.34 13.33 -1.02
C ASN A 127 4.95 13.50 0.39
N GLU A 128 5.34 14.72 0.78
CA GLU A 128 5.85 15.03 2.13
C GLU A 128 4.81 15.76 3.02
N LYS A 129 3.61 16.04 2.49
CA LYS A 129 2.56 16.80 3.17
C LYS A 129 1.57 15.85 3.86
N MET A 130 1.33 16.05 5.17
CA MET A 130 0.18 15.46 5.84
C MET A 130 -1.12 16.08 5.30
N GLU A 131 -2.03 15.25 4.80
CA GLU A 131 -3.30 15.69 4.22
C GLU A 131 -4.47 15.48 5.16
N SER A 132 -4.43 14.41 5.95
CA SER A 132 -5.49 14.06 6.89
C SER A 132 -4.91 13.30 8.08
N CYS A 133 -5.44 13.54 9.28
CA CYS A 133 -5.22 12.65 10.41
C CYS A 133 -6.43 12.66 11.35
N ASN A 134 -7.06 11.50 11.54
CA ASN A 134 -8.26 11.33 12.35
C ASN A 134 -7.93 10.58 13.65
N PRO A 135 -8.36 11.07 14.82
CA PRO A 135 -8.30 10.29 16.06
C PRO A 135 -9.25 9.08 15.96
N LEU A 136 -8.81 7.95 16.51
CA LEU A 136 -9.62 6.75 16.62
C LEU A 136 -10.48 6.86 17.90
N PRO A 137 -11.82 6.85 17.79
CA PRO A 137 -12.69 6.97 18.94
C PRO A 137 -12.64 5.71 19.80
N GLU A 138 -12.67 5.91 21.12
CA GLU A 138 -12.78 4.82 22.09
C GLU A 138 -14.17 4.19 22.01
N THR A 139 -14.24 2.87 22.21
CA THR A 139 -15.48 2.09 22.02
C THR A 139 -15.94 1.48 23.34
N LEU A 140 -17.18 1.75 23.72
CA LEU A 140 -17.83 1.05 24.83
C LEU A 140 -18.28 -0.34 24.36
N ILE A 141 -17.83 -1.38 25.06
CA ILE A 141 -18.31 -2.75 24.87
C ILE A 141 -18.82 -3.30 26.21
N SER A 142 -19.93 -4.04 26.18
CA SER A 142 -20.41 -4.75 27.36
C SER A 142 -19.69 -6.10 27.48
N VAL A 143 -18.99 -6.31 28.59
CA VAL A 143 -18.31 -7.56 28.91
C VAL A 143 -18.98 -8.15 30.14
N ARG A 144 -19.75 -9.23 29.97
CA ARG A 144 -20.52 -9.91 31.03
C ARG A 144 -21.55 -9.02 31.75
N GLY A 145 -21.96 -7.90 31.13
CA GLY A 145 -22.90 -6.93 31.69
C GLY A 145 -22.25 -5.57 31.94
N ASP A 146 -20.98 -5.55 32.36
CA ASP A 146 -20.25 -4.32 32.67
C ASP A 146 -19.86 -3.56 31.39
N LEU A 147 -20.05 -2.25 31.38
CA LEU A 147 -19.57 -1.39 30.28
C LEU A 147 -18.08 -1.10 30.47
N THR A 148 -17.27 -1.55 29.51
CA THR A 148 -15.83 -1.33 29.50
C THR A 148 -15.43 -0.47 28.29
N ILE A 149 -14.54 0.50 28.52
CA ILE A 149 -13.93 1.27 27.43
C ILE A 149 -12.81 0.42 26.83
N THR A 150 -12.96 0.07 25.55
CA THR A 150 -11.95 -0.63 24.75
C THR A 150 -11.46 0.27 23.62
N LYS A 151 -10.16 0.21 23.35
CA LYS A 151 -9.44 1.01 22.36
C LYS A 151 -8.74 0.09 21.36
N LEU A 152 -8.50 0.57 20.14
CA LEU A 152 -7.73 -0.16 19.14
C LEU A 152 -6.24 -0.17 19.51
N ASN A 153 -5.88 -1.05 20.45
CA ASN A 153 -4.53 -1.13 21.02
C ASN A 153 -3.53 -1.84 20.09
N ASN A 154 -4.00 -2.74 19.23
CA ASN A 154 -3.19 -3.44 18.23
C ASN A 154 -4.04 -3.76 17.00
N LEU A 155 -3.46 -3.70 15.80
CA LEU A 155 -3.98 -4.41 14.64
C LEU A 155 -3.59 -5.89 14.74
N THR A 156 -4.49 -6.81 14.44
CA THR A 156 -4.25 -8.26 14.57
C THR A 156 -4.82 -9.06 13.40
N SER A 157 -3.96 -9.82 12.70
CA SER A 157 -4.37 -10.77 11.66
C SER A 157 -3.20 -11.67 11.28
N ASP A 158 -3.44 -12.99 11.19
CA ASP A 158 -2.45 -13.95 10.69
C ASP A 158 -2.44 -14.08 9.16
N SER A 159 -3.14 -13.18 8.45
CA SER A 159 -3.14 -13.15 6.99
C SER A 159 -1.87 -12.50 6.42
N ASP A 160 -1.48 -12.89 5.23
CA ASP A 160 -0.34 -12.32 4.52
C ASP A 160 -0.53 -10.83 4.17
N ILE A 161 0.60 -10.14 3.96
CA ILE A 161 0.64 -8.80 3.39
C ILE A 161 0.53 -8.93 1.87
N VAL A 162 -0.32 -8.11 1.25
CA VAL A 162 -0.58 -8.13 -0.19
C VAL A 162 -0.30 -6.75 -0.79
N ILE A 163 0.54 -6.66 -1.82
CA ILE A 163 0.81 -5.44 -2.59
C ILE A 163 0.09 -5.55 -3.93
N GLY A 164 -0.74 -4.57 -4.28
CA GLY A 164 -1.46 -4.50 -5.57
C GLY A 164 -2.84 -5.17 -5.63
N ALA A 165 -3.34 -5.76 -4.54
CA ALA A 165 -4.71 -6.29 -4.46
C ALA A 165 -5.22 -6.42 -3.01
N TYR A 166 -6.51 -6.71 -2.85
CA TYR A 166 -7.11 -7.22 -1.62
C TYR A 166 -7.46 -8.71 -1.78
N VAL A 167 -6.76 -9.58 -1.05
CA VAL A 167 -7.00 -11.03 -1.01
C VAL A 167 -7.79 -11.40 0.23
N ASN A 168 -8.81 -12.23 0.06
CA ASN A 168 -9.56 -12.86 1.15
C ASN A 168 -9.19 -14.35 1.24
N PRO A 169 -8.30 -14.76 2.17
CA PRO A 169 -7.84 -16.15 2.28
C PRO A 169 -8.95 -17.12 2.75
N VAL A 170 -10.04 -16.60 3.35
CA VAL A 170 -11.19 -17.42 3.81
C VAL A 170 -12.16 -17.74 2.66
N ARG A 171 -12.07 -16.99 1.55
CA ARG A 171 -12.96 -17.14 0.38
C ARG A 171 -12.20 -17.35 -0.94
N GLU A 172 -10.88 -17.52 -0.87
CA GLU A 172 -9.96 -17.66 -2.01
C GLU A 172 -10.18 -16.59 -3.11
N ASN A 173 -10.58 -15.38 -2.70
CA ASN A 173 -11.01 -14.33 -3.61
C ASN A 173 -10.02 -13.17 -3.64
N VAL A 174 -9.71 -12.71 -4.85
CA VAL A 174 -8.91 -11.52 -5.14
C VAL A 174 -9.83 -10.41 -5.63
N SER A 175 -9.60 -9.19 -5.18
CA SER A 175 -10.42 -8.01 -5.49
C SER A 175 -9.58 -6.73 -5.44
N ASN A 176 -10.15 -5.61 -5.90
CA ASN A 176 -9.54 -4.27 -5.85
C ASN A 176 -8.09 -4.23 -6.39
N GLN A 177 -7.83 -4.92 -7.50
CA GLN A 177 -6.52 -4.97 -8.14
C GLN A 177 -6.09 -3.59 -8.61
N PHE A 178 -4.85 -3.21 -8.28
CA PHE A 178 -4.22 -1.95 -8.65
C PHE A 178 -3.74 -2.02 -10.11
N ASN A 179 -4.19 -1.07 -10.96
CA ASN A 179 -3.62 -0.90 -12.29
C ASN A 179 -2.57 0.22 -12.27
N GLY A 180 -1.39 -0.01 -12.87
CA GLY A 180 -0.26 0.92 -12.88
C GLY A 180 1.05 0.34 -12.32
N LEU A 181 1.89 1.22 -11.75
CA LEU A 181 3.19 0.89 -11.13
C LEU A 181 3.17 1.08 -9.61
N VAL A 182 3.91 0.23 -8.89
CA VAL A 182 4.16 0.35 -7.44
C VAL A 182 5.63 0.06 -7.14
N ASP A 183 6.29 0.87 -6.32
CA ASP A 183 7.72 0.74 -6.01
C ASP A 183 8.06 1.34 -4.62
N ALA A 184 9.27 1.06 -4.11
CA ALA A 184 9.80 1.54 -2.83
C ALA A 184 8.85 1.34 -1.63
N VAL A 185 8.13 0.21 -1.61
CA VAL A 185 7.28 -0.21 -0.49
C VAL A 185 8.15 -0.44 0.76
N LYS A 186 7.90 0.34 1.81
CA LYS A 186 8.50 0.19 3.14
C LYS A 186 7.40 0.14 4.19
N LEU A 187 7.51 -0.81 5.12
CA LEU A 187 6.63 -0.89 6.29
C LEU A 187 7.48 -0.81 7.56
N TYR A 188 6.88 -0.25 8.61
CA TYR A 188 7.49 -0.06 9.91
C TYR A 188 6.50 -0.42 11.03
N ASP A 189 7.03 -0.96 12.13
CA ASP A 189 6.34 -1.22 13.41
C ASP A 189 6.17 0.04 14.29
N THR A 190 6.64 1.19 13.80
CA THR A 190 6.73 2.46 14.51
C THR A 190 6.03 3.57 13.72
N PRO A 191 5.44 4.59 14.39
CA PRO A 191 4.73 5.68 13.72
C PRO A 191 5.71 6.76 13.21
N LEU A 192 5.85 6.88 11.89
CA LEU A 192 6.72 7.88 11.25
C LEU A 192 6.25 9.30 11.60
N GLN A 193 7.20 10.12 12.03
CA GLN A 193 7.00 11.56 12.24
C GLN A 193 7.15 12.31 10.91
N PRO A 194 6.51 13.49 10.74
CA PRO A 194 6.57 14.24 9.47
C PRO A 194 7.98 14.48 8.89
N PRO A 195 9.03 14.75 9.70
CA PRO A 195 10.40 14.85 9.16
C PRO A 195 10.90 13.55 8.53
N GLN A 196 10.56 12.38 9.10
CA GLN A 196 10.94 11.07 8.55
C GLN A 196 10.17 10.76 7.26
N VAL A 197 8.91 11.21 7.15
CA VAL A 197 8.13 11.09 5.91
C VAL A 197 8.75 11.94 4.80
N SER A 198 9.19 13.17 5.11
CA SER A 198 9.92 14.01 4.16
C SER A 198 11.30 13.42 3.81
N GLU A 199 12.02 12.83 4.76
CA GLU A 199 13.29 12.13 4.50
C GLU A 199 13.09 10.97 3.51
N ILE A 200 12.17 10.05 3.79
CA ILE A 200 11.87 8.88 2.94
C ILE A 200 11.33 9.29 1.56
N PHE A 201 10.57 10.39 1.49
CA PHE A 201 10.17 11.00 0.21
C PHE A 201 11.40 11.49 -0.57
N ASN A 202 12.23 12.32 0.04
CA ASN A 202 13.38 12.94 -0.63
C ASN A 202 14.49 11.93 -0.98
N GLU A 203 14.61 10.78 -0.29
CA GLU A 203 15.49 9.65 -0.69
C GLU A 203 15.31 9.25 -2.17
N ASN A 204 14.06 9.20 -2.66
CA ASN A 204 13.73 8.65 -3.97
C ASN A 204 13.09 9.67 -4.92
N LYS A 205 12.80 10.89 -4.46
CA LYS A 205 12.16 11.97 -5.23
C LYS A 205 12.78 12.19 -6.61
N GLN A 206 14.11 12.27 -6.69
CA GLN A 206 14.82 12.49 -7.96
C GLN A 206 14.65 11.28 -8.91
N LYS A 207 14.80 10.05 -8.43
CA LYS A 207 14.60 8.80 -9.21
C LYS A 207 13.23 8.78 -9.91
N TYR A 208 12.19 9.25 -9.24
CA TYR A 208 10.83 9.24 -9.79
C TYR A 208 10.46 10.49 -10.59
N GLN A 209 11.14 11.62 -10.37
CA GLN A 209 11.04 12.80 -11.23
C GLN A 209 11.73 12.60 -12.59
N ASP A 210 12.86 11.89 -12.61
CA ASP A 210 13.59 11.56 -13.84
C ASP A 210 13.05 10.30 -14.56
N TYR A 211 12.06 9.62 -13.98
CA TYR A 211 11.54 8.36 -14.50
C TYR A 211 10.87 8.53 -15.87
N LYS A 212 11.34 7.74 -16.84
CA LYS A 212 10.71 7.56 -18.15
C LYS A 212 10.21 6.13 -18.27
N GLU A 213 9.02 5.96 -18.84
CA GLU A 213 8.58 4.63 -19.28
C GLU A 213 9.58 4.09 -20.32
N PRO A 214 9.92 2.79 -20.30
CA PRO A 214 10.71 2.19 -21.37
C PRO A 214 9.91 2.17 -22.68
N ASP A 215 10.51 2.63 -23.78
CA ASP A 215 9.85 2.71 -25.09
C ASP A 215 9.30 1.35 -25.54
N SER A 216 8.00 1.29 -25.79
CA SER A 216 7.25 0.06 -26.08
C SER A 216 7.52 -0.58 -27.47
N PHE A 217 8.61 -0.17 -28.13
CA PHE A 217 8.92 -0.53 -29.52
C PHE A 217 10.37 -0.99 -29.74
N ALA A 218 11.09 -1.33 -28.66
CA ALA A 218 12.34 -2.08 -28.74
C ALA A 218 12.09 -3.57 -29.08
N THR A 219 11.43 -3.84 -30.20
CA THR A 219 11.46 -5.18 -30.81
C THR A 219 12.86 -5.41 -31.36
N ASP A 220 13.66 -6.19 -30.63
CA ASP A 220 15.06 -6.44 -30.97
C ASP A 220 15.15 -7.24 -32.28
N THR A 221 15.30 -6.53 -33.40
CA THR A 221 15.41 -7.13 -34.73
C THR A 221 16.80 -7.73 -34.90
N LEU A 222 17.00 -8.91 -34.30
CA LEU A 222 18.13 -9.80 -34.59
C LEU A 222 18.13 -10.13 -36.08
N SER A 223 18.90 -9.34 -36.84
CA SER A 223 19.17 -9.55 -38.25
C SER A 223 20.08 -10.77 -38.40
N ALA A 224 19.44 -11.95 -38.47
CA ALA A 224 20.11 -13.22 -38.69
C ALA A 224 20.83 -13.20 -40.04
N ILE A 225 22.15 -12.95 -40.00
CA ILE A 225 23.03 -13.12 -41.15
C ILE A 225 23.15 -14.63 -41.40
N LEU A 226 22.48 -15.11 -42.45
CA LEU A 226 22.67 -16.47 -42.95
C LEU A 226 23.99 -16.56 -43.72
N PRO A 227 24.72 -17.69 -43.62
CA PRO A 227 25.87 -18.01 -44.46
C PRO A 227 25.47 -18.50 -45.86
#